data_AF-A0A3M5VVP2-F1
#
_entry.id   AF-A0A3M5VVP2-F1
#
_cell.length_a   1.000
_cell.length_b   1.000
_cell.length_c   1.000
_cell.angle_alpha   90.00
_cell.angle_beta   90.00
_cell.angle_gamma   90.00
#
_symmetry.space_group_name_H-M   'P 1'
#
loop_
_entity.id
_entity.type
_entity.pdbx_description
1 polymer ?
#
loop_
_entity_poly.entity_id
_entity_poly.type
_entity_poly.pdbx_seq_one_letter_code
_entity_poly.pdbx_strand_id
1 'polypeptide(L)' 'MKNPNYRAISAQFWKNLSAVGDASTFKVLGTPNCGKGEPNQVIRVGHASPACVFANVDVFGGDA' A
#
# COMPACT_ATOMS: atom_id res chain seq x y z
N MET A 1 -12.25 -12.73 5.92
CA MET A 1 -11.66 -11.51 6.47
C MET A 1 -11.98 -10.35 5.52
N LYS A 2 -12.68 -9.31 6.00
CA LYS A 2 -12.94 -8.08 5.22
C LYS A 2 -12.26 -6.92 5.94
N ASN A 3 -11.65 -6.00 5.20
CA ASN A 3 -11.03 -4.77 5.72
C ASN A 3 -9.87 -4.97 6.73
N PRO A 4 -8.82 -5.77 6.39
CA PRO A 4 -7.63 -5.85 7.21
C PRO A 4 -6.83 -4.52 7.17
N ASN A 5 -6.15 -4.21 8.27
CA ASN A 5 -5.19 -3.12 8.39
C ASN A 5 -3.80 -3.69 8.68
N TYR A 6 -2.75 -2.92 8.43
CA TYR A 6 -1.36 -3.31 8.72
C TYR A 6 -0.56 -2.17 9.33
N ARG A 7 0.47 -2.49 10.13
CA ARG A 7 1.34 -1.49 10.77
C ARG A 7 2.77 -2.02 10.91
N ALA A 8 3.76 -1.16 10.64
CA ALA A 8 5.18 -1.43 10.90
C ALA A 8 6.02 -0.15 10.80
N ILE A 9 7.27 -0.19 11.26
CA ILE A 9 8.28 0.83 10.92
C ILE A 9 8.58 0.71 9.42
N SER A 10 8.51 1.81 8.67
CA SER A 10 8.63 1.79 7.20
C SER A 10 9.84 1.00 6.69
N ALA A 11 11.02 1.21 7.29
CA ALA A 11 12.23 0.49 6.89
C ALA A 11 12.14 -1.03 7.11
N GLN A 12 11.45 -1.48 8.15
CA GLN A 12 11.23 -2.90 8.43
C GLN A 12 10.18 -3.49 7.48
N PHE A 13 9.09 -2.76 7.24
CA PHE A 13 8.05 -3.15 6.29
C PHE A 13 8.63 -3.43 4.90
N TRP A 14 9.40 -2.48 4.37
CA TRP A 14 9.99 -2.62 3.03
C TRP A 14 11.09 -3.68 2.96
N LYS A 15 11.84 -3.92 4.05
CA LYS A 15 12.81 -5.04 4.13
C LYS A 15 12.14 -6.41 4.07
N ASN A 16 10.86 -6.50 4.43
CA ASN A 16 10.09 -7.74 4.40
C ASN A 16 9.43 -8.01 3.02
N LEU A 17 9.66 -7.18 2.01
CA LEU A 17 9.21 -7.44 0.63
C LEU A 17 9.97 -8.64 0.06
N SER A 18 9.30 -9.77 -0.11
CA SER A 18 9.91 -11.03 -0.55
C SER A 18 9.77 -11.29 -2.04
N ALA A 19 8.76 -10.71 -2.69
CA ALA A 19 8.55 -10.85 -4.13
C ALA A 19 7.79 -9.65 -4.71
N VAL A 20 8.11 -9.34 -5.96
CA VAL A 20 7.45 -8.33 -6.79
C VAL A 20 6.97 -9.01 -8.07
N GLY A 21 5.71 -8.79 -8.41
CA GLY A 21 5.10 -9.33 -9.62
C GLY A 21 5.67 -8.69 -10.89
N ASP A 22 5.50 -9.39 -12.01
CA ASP A 22 5.94 -8.92 -13.32
C ASP A 22 4.98 -7.87 -13.92
N ALA A 23 5.25 -7.51 -15.17
CA ALA A 23 4.46 -6.54 -15.93
C ALA A 23 2.97 -6.93 -16.05
N SER A 24 2.62 -8.23 -15.99
CA SER A 24 1.22 -8.66 -16.06
C SER A 24 0.41 -8.24 -14.83
N THR A 25 1.09 -7.99 -13.70
CA THR A 25 0.46 -7.56 -12.44
C THR A 25 0.46 -6.05 -12.24
N PHE A 26 1.17 -5.31 -13.08
CA PHE A 26 1.32 -3.86 -12.97
C PHE A 26 0.02 -3.14 -13.31
N LYS A 27 -0.48 -2.31 -12.38
CA LYS A 27 -1.64 -1.46 -12.61
C LYS A 27 -1.40 -0.05 -12.08
N VAL A 28 -1.87 0.94 -12.83
CA VAL A 28 -1.95 2.33 -12.38
C VAL A 28 -3.34 2.53 -11.78
N LEU A 29 -3.38 2.81 -10.48
CA LEU A 29 -4.59 3.08 -9.72
C LEU A 29 -4.46 4.44 -9.04
N GLY A 30 -5.55 5.17 -8.88
CA GLY A 30 -5.46 6.52 -8.32
C GLY A 30 -6.78 7.09 -7.90
N THR A 31 -6.76 7.72 -6.73
CA THR A 31 -7.76 8.67 -6.26
C THR A 31 -7.50 10.01 -6.95
N PRO A 32 -8.52 10.85 -7.24
CA PRO A 32 -8.33 12.14 -7.92
C PRO A 32 -7.42 13.14 -7.20
N ASN A 33 -6.94 12.85 -5.99
CA ASN A 33 -6.08 13.70 -5.17
C ASN A 33 -5.15 12.86 -4.29
N CYS A 34 -4.00 13.43 -3.90
CA CYS A 34 -2.99 12.76 -3.07
C CYS A 34 -3.31 12.73 -1.57
N GLY A 35 -4.24 13.57 -1.09
CA GLY A 35 -4.68 13.62 0.31
C GLY A 35 -3.57 13.90 1.33
N LYS A 36 -2.55 14.69 0.97
CA LYS A 36 -1.39 14.97 1.85
C LYS A 36 -1.55 16.32 2.57
N GLY A 37 -1.04 16.42 3.80
CA GLY A 37 -0.94 17.67 4.56
C GLY A 37 -2.16 18.01 5.41
N GLU A 38 -1.95 18.91 6.38
CA GLU A 38 -2.98 19.52 7.22
C GLU A 38 -2.66 21.04 7.33
N PRO A 39 -3.39 21.94 6.63
CA PRO A 39 -4.55 21.67 5.77
C PRO A 39 -4.19 20.91 4.48
N ASN A 40 -5.18 20.20 3.91
CA ASN A 40 -5.02 19.32 2.75
C ASN A 40 -4.42 20.06 1.53
N GLN A 41 -3.32 19.54 1.01
CA GLN A 41 -2.70 19.94 -0.24
C GLN A 41 -3.17 19.03 -1.37
N VAL A 42 -3.91 19.60 -2.32
CA VAL A 42 -4.53 18.85 -3.43
C VAL A 42 -3.65 18.93 -4.68
N ILE A 43 -3.09 17.80 -5.08
CA ILE A 43 -2.48 17.61 -6.40
C ILE A 43 -3.02 16.33 -7.04
N ARG A 44 -3.25 16.37 -8.36
CA ARG A 44 -3.67 15.22 -9.17
C ARG A 44 -2.52 14.22 -9.24
N VAL A 45 -2.73 13.00 -8.77
CA VAL A 45 -1.72 11.93 -8.78
C VAL A 45 -2.32 10.60 -9.18
N GLY A 46 -1.48 9.72 -9.68
CA GLY A 46 -1.75 8.29 -9.81
C GLY A 46 -0.61 7.50 -9.15
N HIS A 47 -0.90 6.30 -8.68
CA HIS A 47 0.10 5.39 -8.11
C HIS A 47 0.10 4.10 -8.93
N ALA A 48 1.28 3.70 -9.38
CA ALA A 48 1.44 2.41 -10.03
C ALA A 48 1.97 1.41 -9.03
N SER A 49 1.38 0.22 -9.01
CA SER A 49 1.89 -0.89 -8.20
C SER A 49 1.74 -2.21 -8.96
N PRO A 50 2.80 -3.03 -9.04
CA PRO A 50 2.65 -4.46 -9.28
C PRO A 50 2.06 -5.15 -8.04
N ALA A 51 1.77 -6.45 -8.17
CA ALA A 51 1.50 -7.28 -7.01
C ALA A 51 2.78 -7.44 -6.18
N CYS A 52 2.68 -7.39 -4.85
CA CYS A 52 3.82 -7.52 -3.94
C CYS A 52 3.51 -8.53 -2.84
N VAL A 53 4.50 -9.32 -2.44
CA VAL A 53 4.40 -10.23 -1.29
C VAL A 53 5.27 -9.68 -0.17
N PHE A 54 4.65 -9.37 0.97
CA PHE A 54 5.34 -8.95 2.18
C PHE A 54 5.21 -10.04 3.25
N ALA A 55 6.34 -10.47 3.80
CA ALA A 55 6.37 -11.41 4.93
C ALA A 55 6.34 -10.65 6.25
N ASN A 56 6.03 -11.33 7.36
CA ASN A 56 6.24 -10.78 8.72
C ASN A 56 5.64 -9.37 8.95
N VAL A 57 4.47 -9.10 8.37
CA VAL A 57 3.72 -7.85 8.56
C VAL A 57 2.68 -8.09 9.66
N ASP A 58 2.65 -7.20 10.65
CA ASP A 58 1.58 -7.18 11.65
C ASP A 58 0.27 -6.71 10.98
N VAL A 59 -0.70 -7.64 10.89
CA VAL A 59 -2.01 -7.43 10.30
C VAL A 59 -3.05 -7.48 11.42
N PHE A 60 -3.91 -6.46 11.48
CA PHE A 60 -4.91 -6.34 12.52
C PHE A 60 -6.24 -5.84 11.93
N GLY A 61 -7.33 -6.13 12.64
CA GLY A 61 -8.68 -5.88 12.13
C GLY A 61 -9.07 -6.88 11.04
N GLY A 62 -10.38 -7.10 10.89
CA GLY A 62 -10.93 -8.05 9.92
C GLY A 62 -11.63 -9.27 10.52
N ASP A 63 -11.70 -9.34 11.85
CA ASP A 63 -12.67 -10.14 12.60
C ASP A 63 -14.00 -9.37 12.64
N ALA A 64 -14.85 -9.66 11.66
CA ALA A 64 -16.28 -9.36 11.67
C ALA A 64 -17.03 -10.58 11.13
#